data_AF-A0A830I3C7-F1
#
_entry.id   AF-A0A830I3C7-F1
#
_cell.length_a   1.000
_cell.length_b   1.000
_cell.length_c   1.000
_cell.angle_alpha   90.00
_cell.angle_beta   90.00
_cell.angle_gamma   90.00
#
_symmetry.space_group_name_H-M   'P 1'
#
loop_
_entity.id
_entity.type
_entity.pdbx_description
1 polymer ?
#
loop_
_entity_poly.entity_id
_entity_poly.type
_entity_poly.pdbx_seq_one_letter_code
_entity_poly.pdbx_strand_id
1 'polypeptide(L)'
;MRLHYLLLSGGVASPDSFQPYRDATQWWGRRDALVRCVSASLFALTTPHEHGTGAPTQQAQERSSSQQQQQQQQFSGLHIFFSDDGALMCHNSIQLVPLVKVPTEKKIVALWRTAASSSSASSRAGAVMCVSASKRLPSTSTPPNSLASLDKRALIAHLQTNCSMDFLRRQHLNSSVDALLKKTNKDKLLQVHDEWCRLQNNNNQGNFSDADSTKAAEVSDMSTALGYVLRELPATSTRVLLLHEDYPDELPVWDARPSTDDEAAHSQITDVVCVLGAVRDMTTQEQRDVFNAAKQRGVPVAGANLGRVAEFTSKIILSLQAHHAAGRLRRATQQLFGQRRGESESSIVQKLAPLRGWTWDGHRTTSSSSAAAAAVADAGEPKKTKSFRLHLVMMLPFPSSRLGVDESTRDDLHPAIQAAVWCLWRSRIASEAARASKDDQSADDDSDRDDHGMKPRLTLAFEDGARITVSGRRLVRRMAERHQAAPCEFQVIEALAAEPLIAAASVDEALGSEISRYKRARVLWMGLGEHDEGTALHALVDQACPSTAETRKPASVVVVTGGTPHLARRVAEEGGAAFAQARITHVGWKCVPGAAYAVLQQWHCGRRLLPALDVLFSSV
;
A
#
# COMPACT_ATOMS: atom_id res chain seq x y z
N MET A 1 -20.26 3.79 3.56
CA MET A 1 -19.14 3.52 4.50
C MET A 1 -18.03 4.45 4.10
N ARG A 2 -17.44 5.18 5.04
CA ARG A 2 -16.24 6.00 4.82
C ARG A 2 -15.01 5.18 5.18
N LEU A 3 -13.93 5.41 4.44
CA LEU A 3 -12.66 4.71 4.64
C LEU A 3 -11.58 5.72 5.04
N HIS A 4 -11.05 5.56 6.25
CA HIS A 4 -10.01 6.41 6.78
C HIS A 4 -8.70 5.65 6.82
N TYR A 5 -7.60 6.32 6.50
CA TYR A 5 -6.26 5.79 6.66
C TYR A 5 -5.53 6.57 7.73
N LEU A 6 -4.93 5.89 8.69
CA LEU A 6 -3.99 6.47 9.63
C LEU A 6 -2.61 5.88 9.36
N LEU A 7 -1.73 6.71 8.79
CA LEU A 7 -0.35 6.35 8.51
C LEU A 7 0.52 6.77 9.66
N LEU A 8 1.16 5.80 10.30
CA LEU A 8 2.17 6.06 11.31
C LEU A 8 3.52 6.23 10.61
N SER A 9 3.99 7.47 10.57
CA SER A 9 5.33 7.84 10.14
C SER A 9 6.15 8.18 11.38
N GLY A 10 7.44 7.84 11.37
CA GLY A 10 8.36 8.57 12.25
C GLY A 10 9.01 9.73 11.50
N GLY A 11 9.95 10.40 12.15
CA GLY A 11 10.45 11.69 11.73
C GLY A 11 9.60 12.85 12.25
N VAL A 12 10.10 14.07 12.01
CA VAL A 12 9.48 15.35 12.39
C VAL A 12 8.72 15.91 11.17
N ALA A 13 7.56 16.51 11.39
CA ALA A 13 6.73 17.18 10.39
C ALA A 13 7.18 18.63 10.11
N SER A 14 8.48 18.89 9.91
CA SER A 14 9.00 20.25 9.73
C SER A 14 9.28 20.62 8.25
N PRO A 15 8.93 21.82 7.76
CA PRO A 15 9.32 22.32 6.44
C PRO A 15 10.81 22.14 6.11
N ASP A 16 11.69 22.43 7.07
CA ASP A 16 13.16 22.41 6.90
C ASP A 16 13.73 21.00 6.82
N SER A 17 12.98 20.08 7.39
CA SER A 17 13.32 18.68 7.37
C SER A 17 13.09 18.10 5.96
N PHE A 18 12.21 18.72 5.12
CA PHE A 18 12.01 18.34 3.71
C PHE A 18 13.12 18.83 2.75
N GLN A 19 14.19 18.03 2.60
CA GLN A 19 15.32 18.34 1.69
C GLN A 19 15.43 17.33 0.52
N PRO A 20 14.80 17.58 -0.65
CA PRO A 20 14.66 16.60 -1.73
C PRO A 20 15.95 16.20 -2.44
N TYR A 21 17.04 16.94 -2.25
CA TYR A 21 18.32 16.71 -2.94
C TYR A 21 19.42 16.12 -2.04
N ARG A 22 19.12 15.83 -0.77
CA ARG A 22 20.10 15.33 0.20
C ARG A 22 19.75 13.93 0.68
N ASP A 23 20.31 12.95 -0.01
CA ASP A 23 20.11 11.51 0.23
C ASP A 23 20.81 11.00 1.52
N ALA A 24 21.60 11.85 2.19
CA ALA A 24 22.42 11.48 3.35
C ALA A 24 21.63 11.06 4.60
N THR A 25 20.31 11.18 4.58
CA THR A 25 19.44 10.80 5.70
C THR A 25 18.34 9.87 5.17
N GLN A 26 18.60 8.56 5.23
CA GLN A 26 17.77 7.46 4.67
C GLN A 26 16.28 7.45 5.05
N TRP A 27 15.80 8.35 5.93
CA TRP A 27 14.37 8.54 6.20
C TRP A 27 13.71 9.55 5.25
N TRP A 28 14.45 10.53 4.73
CA TRP A 28 13.92 11.54 3.81
C TRP A 28 13.67 11.01 2.40
N GLY A 29 14.37 9.94 2.00
CA GLY A 29 14.09 9.14 0.80
C GLY A 29 12.74 8.39 0.83
N ARG A 30 11.87 8.69 1.81
CA ARG A 30 10.55 8.09 1.99
C ARG A 30 9.40 9.09 1.80
N ARG A 31 9.71 10.35 1.46
CA ARG A 31 8.74 11.36 0.99
C ARG A 31 7.85 10.79 -0.11
N ASP A 32 8.44 10.13 -1.10
CA ASP A 32 7.69 9.53 -2.20
C ASP A 32 6.78 8.40 -1.74
N ALA A 33 7.18 7.64 -0.72
CA ALA A 33 6.29 6.62 -0.17
C ALA A 33 5.05 7.26 0.47
N LEU A 34 5.21 8.33 1.25
CA LEU A 34 4.08 9.07 1.82
C LEU A 34 3.23 9.74 0.73
N VAL A 35 3.86 10.40 -0.24
CA VAL A 35 3.19 11.00 -1.41
C VAL A 35 2.42 9.95 -2.18
N ARG A 36 3.00 8.77 -2.44
CA ARG A 36 2.31 7.66 -3.09
C ARG A 36 1.14 7.17 -2.24
N CYS A 37 1.26 7.15 -0.91
CA CYS A 37 0.14 6.80 -0.02
C CYS A 37 -0.97 7.84 -0.07
N VAL A 38 -0.63 9.14 -0.11
CA VAL A 38 -1.60 10.23 -0.30
C VAL A 38 -2.27 10.12 -1.65
N SER A 39 -1.49 10.02 -2.72
CA SER A 39 -1.98 9.79 -4.09
C SER A 39 -2.89 8.57 -4.16
N ALA A 40 -2.49 7.46 -3.55
CA ALA A 40 -3.28 6.25 -3.44
C ALA A 40 -4.56 6.44 -2.63
N SER A 41 -4.55 7.30 -1.60
CA SER A 41 -5.74 7.59 -0.79
C SER A 41 -6.73 8.52 -1.48
N LEU A 42 -6.26 9.35 -2.41
CA LEU A 42 -7.06 10.27 -3.21
C LEU A 42 -7.68 9.59 -4.44
N PHE A 43 -7.25 8.37 -4.75
CA PHE A 43 -7.63 7.60 -5.93
C PHE A 43 -9.15 7.35 -6.03
N ALA A 44 -9.82 7.03 -4.93
CA ALA A 44 -11.25 6.67 -4.90
C ALA A 44 -12.25 7.79 -5.27
N LEU A 45 -11.80 9.02 -5.54
CA LEU A 45 -12.65 10.21 -5.45
C LEU A 45 -12.83 10.98 -6.75
N THR A 46 -12.24 10.49 -7.83
CA THR A 46 -12.51 11.01 -9.17
C THR A 46 -13.46 10.05 -9.89
N THR A 47 -14.68 9.92 -9.37
CA THR A 47 -15.78 9.56 -10.27
C THR A 47 -15.84 10.68 -11.29
N PRO A 48 -15.62 10.41 -12.59
CA PRO A 48 -15.77 11.46 -13.58
C PRO A 48 -17.18 12.03 -13.41
N HIS A 49 -17.25 13.33 -13.14
CA HIS A 49 -18.51 14.05 -13.28
C HIS A 49 -18.96 13.80 -14.71
N GLU A 50 -20.16 13.27 -14.89
CA GLU A 50 -20.84 13.17 -16.17
C GLU A 50 -20.88 14.56 -16.80
N HIS A 51 -19.83 14.94 -17.53
CA HIS A 51 -19.90 15.99 -18.52
C HIS A 51 -20.52 15.35 -19.76
N GLY A 52 -21.80 14.97 -19.60
CA GLY A 52 -22.64 14.60 -20.71
C GLY A 52 -22.60 15.74 -21.71
N THR A 53 -22.09 15.45 -22.90
CA THR A 53 -22.13 16.35 -24.05
C THR A 53 -23.55 16.52 -24.61
N GLY A 54 -24.55 15.87 -23.99
CA GLY A 54 -25.97 16.12 -24.21
C GLY A 54 -26.48 17.24 -23.31
N ALA A 55 -27.21 18.19 -23.89
CA ALA A 55 -27.85 19.28 -23.15
C ALA A 55 -28.63 18.72 -21.95
N PRO A 56 -28.42 19.24 -20.73
CA PRO A 56 -29.08 18.72 -19.54
C PRO A 56 -30.60 18.93 -19.66
N THR A 57 -31.35 17.84 -19.78
CA THR A 57 -32.81 17.87 -19.56
C THR A 57 -33.07 18.29 -18.12
N GLN A 58 -33.92 19.29 -17.88
CA GLN A 58 -34.18 19.86 -16.54
C GLN A 58 -34.51 18.81 -15.46
N GLN A 59 -35.14 17.69 -15.81
CA GLN A 59 -35.43 16.59 -14.87
C GLN A 59 -34.18 15.80 -14.38
N ALA A 60 -33.09 15.78 -15.15
CA ALA A 60 -31.83 15.18 -14.70
C ALA A 60 -31.10 16.08 -13.69
N GLN A 61 -31.34 17.40 -13.74
CA GLN A 61 -30.68 18.39 -12.90
C GLN A 61 -31.22 18.39 -11.45
N GLU A 62 -32.50 18.08 -11.26
CA GLU A 62 -33.09 17.96 -9.91
C GLU A 62 -32.75 16.63 -9.24
N ARG A 63 -32.77 15.51 -9.98
CA ARG A 63 -32.37 14.18 -9.45
C ARG A 63 -30.88 14.10 -9.14
N SER A 64 -30.03 14.79 -9.91
CA SER A 64 -28.60 14.83 -9.66
C SER A 64 -28.24 15.59 -8.39
N SER A 65 -29.01 16.60 -7.95
CA SER A 65 -28.66 17.39 -6.75
C SER A 65 -28.69 16.56 -5.45
N SER A 66 -29.70 15.71 -5.27
CA SER A 66 -29.87 14.87 -4.08
C SER A 66 -28.98 13.61 -4.12
N GLN A 67 -28.79 13.01 -5.30
CA GLN A 67 -27.80 11.94 -5.48
C GLN A 67 -26.35 12.46 -5.37
N GLN A 68 -26.05 13.67 -5.84
CA GLN A 68 -24.74 14.30 -5.66
C GLN A 68 -24.46 14.58 -4.19
N GLN A 69 -25.44 15.05 -3.41
CA GLN A 69 -25.26 15.23 -1.96
C GLN A 69 -25.03 13.90 -1.23
N GLN A 70 -25.65 12.79 -1.66
CA GLN A 70 -25.37 11.47 -1.07
C GLN A 70 -24.03 10.86 -1.55
N GLN A 71 -23.63 11.05 -2.81
CA GLN A 71 -22.30 10.65 -3.27
C GLN A 71 -21.19 11.47 -2.61
N GLN A 72 -21.44 12.75 -2.30
CA GLN A 72 -20.58 13.59 -1.47
C GLN A 72 -20.51 13.16 0.01
N GLN A 73 -21.02 11.99 0.41
CA GLN A 73 -20.83 11.49 1.78
C GLN A 73 -19.91 10.26 1.86
N GLN A 74 -19.42 9.74 0.73
CA GLN A 74 -18.54 8.56 0.67
C GLN A 74 -17.05 8.93 0.56
N PHE A 75 -16.61 9.90 1.35
CA PHE A 75 -15.23 10.38 1.26
C PHE A 75 -14.27 9.60 2.13
N SER A 76 -13.06 9.38 1.61
CA SER A 76 -11.94 8.82 2.36
C SER A 76 -11.21 9.91 3.14
N GLY A 77 -10.89 9.65 4.40
CA GLY A 77 -9.97 10.47 5.19
C GLY A 77 -8.56 9.91 5.09
N LEU A 78 -7.54 10.76 5.03
CA LEU A 78 -6.16 10.33 5.26
C LEU A 78 -5.56 11.16 6.38
N HIS A 79 -4.98 10.48 7.37
CA HIS A 79 -4.32 11.07 8.51
C HIS A 79 -2.88 10.53 8.54
N ILE A 80 -1.90 11.40 8.66
CA ILE A 80 -0.49 11.05 8.79
C ILE A 80 -0.01 11.55 10.14
N PHE A 81 0.35 10.62 11.01
CA PHE A 81 0.91 10.94 12.32
C PHE A 81 2.42 10.81 12.28
N PHE A 82 3.12 11.81 12.80
CA PHE A 82 4.57 11.89 12.91
C PHE A 82 4.97 11.65 14.36
N SER A 83 5.55 10.48 14.63
CA SER A 83 5.83 10.04 16.00
C SER A 83 6.84 10.90 16.74
N ASP A 84 7.77 11.54 16.04
CA ASP A 84 8.92 12.20 16.69
C ASP A 84 8.59 13.60 17.21
N ASP A 85 7.51 14.22 16.69
CA ASP A 85 7.03 15.53 17.14
C ASP A 85 5.53 15.57 17.49
N GLY A 86 4.85 14.42 17.43
CA GLY A 86 3.43 14.30 17.71
C GLY A 86 2.54 15.05 16.71
N ALA A 87 3.05 15.44 15.54
CA ALA A 87 2.25 16.15 14.56
C ALA A 87 1.29 15.21 13.82
N LEU A 88 0.07 15.69 13.58
CA LEU A 88 -0.96 14.99 12.82
C LEU A 88 -1.33 15.83 11.60
N MET A 89 -0.95 15.38 10.41
CA MET A 89 -1.43 15.94 9.15
C MET A 89 -2.72 15.23 8.71
N CYS A 90 -3.83 15.95 8.70
CA CYS A 90 -5.11 15.48 8.23
C CYS A 90 -5.37 15.99 6.81
N HIS A 91 -5.71 15.07 5.91
CA HIS A 91 -6.10 15.33 4.54
C HIS A 91 -7.61 15.14 4.42
N ASN A 92 -8.32 16.21 4.08
CA ASN A 92 -9.71 16.11 3.68
C ASN A 92 -9.79 16.00 2.17
N SER A 93 -10.12 14.81 1.71
CA SER A 93 -10.09 14.47 0.31
C SER A 93 -11.11 15.25 -0.53
N ILE A 94 -12.25 15.65 0.06
CA ILE A 94 -13.26 16.53 -0.54
C ILE A 94 -12.64 17.83 -1.06
N GLN A 95 -11.75 18.40 -0.25
CA GLN A 95 -11.15 19.69 -0.53
C GLN A 95 -9.90 19.54 -1.41
N LEU A 96 -9.24 18.37 -1.38
CA LEU A 96 -8.00 18.12 -2.11
C LEU A 96 -8.22 17.82 -3.59
N VAL A 97 -9.24 17.02 -3.92
CA VAL A 97 -9.47 16.54 -5.29
C VAL A 97 -9.66 17.71 -6.29
N PRO A 98 -10.42 18.78 -5.98
CA PRO A 98 -10.53 19.93 -6.87
C PRO A 98 -9.21 20.69 -7.06
N LEU A 99 -8.34 20.70 -6.05
CA LEU A 99 -7.09 21.45 -6.05
C LEU A 99 -5.94 20.70 -6.75
N VAL A 100 -6.03 19.37 -6.80
CA VAL A 100 -4.93 18.51 -7.24
C VAL A 100 -5.41 17.57 -8.34
N LYS A 101 -5.44 18.08 -9.58
CA LYS A 101 -5.78 17.26 -10.78
C LYS A 101 -4.89 16.02 -10.94
N VAL A 102 -3.64 16.10 -10.48
CA VAL A 102 -2.67 15.00 -10.45
C VAL A 102 -1.94 15.07 -9.12
N PRO A 103 -2.03 14.04 -8.27
CA PRO A 103 -1.37 14.01 -6.97
C PRO A 103 0.14 13.73 -7.11
N THR A 104 0.86 14.62 -7.79
CA THR A 104 2.31 14.52 -7.90
C THR A 104 3.01 14.93 -6.62
N GLU A 105 4.23 14.42 -6.44
CA GLU A 105 5.08 14.70 -5.29
C GLU A 105 5.26 16.19 -5.02
N LYS A 106 5.42 16.98 -6.09
CA LYS A 106 5.53 18.44 -6.02
C LYS A 106 4.28 19.08 -5.42
N LYS A 107 3.11 18.71 -5.92
CA LYS A 107 1.82 19.30 -5.50
C LYS A 107 1.46 18.92 -4.07
N ILE A 108 1.61 17.66 -3.70
CA ILE A 108 1.33 17.19 -2.33
C ILE A 108 2.24 17.89 -1.33
N VAL A 109 3.53 18.03 -1.64
CA VAL A 109 4.48 18.67 -0.71
C VAL A 109 4.32 20.17 -0.62
N ALA A 110 3.93 20.84 -1.71
CA ALA A 110 3.52 22.24 -1.63
C ALA A 110 2.37 22.41 -0.63
N LEU A 111 1.36 21.54 -0.68
CA LEU A 111 0.25 21.56 0.27
C LEU A 111 0.69 21.30 1.72
N TRP A 112 1.59 20.33 1.94
CA TRP A 112 2.14 20.07 3.26
C TRP A 112 2.93 21.25 3.83
N ARG A 113 3.76 21.89 3.00
CA ARG A 113 4.51 23.08 3.42
C ARG A 113 3.56 24.20 3.82
N THR A 114 2.55 24.47 3.01
CA THR A 114 1.52 25.47 3.33
C THR A 114 0.79 25.13 4.64
N ALA A 115 0.39 23.87 4.83
CA ALA A 115 -0.31 23.44 6.05
C ALA A 115 0.59 23.52 7.30
N ALA A 116 1.84 23.09 7.21
CA ALA A 116 2.80 23.14 8.31
C ALA A 116 3.11 24.59 8.72
N SER A 117 3.34 25.48 7.75
CA SER A 117 3.59 26.91 8.00
C SER A 117 2.38 27.65 8.57
N SER A 118 1.16 27.13 8.38
CA SER A 118 -0.08 27.77 8.87
C SER A 118 -0.48 27.33 10.29
N SER A 119 0.18 26.32 10.86
CA SER A 119 -0.20 25.66 12.12
C SER A 119 -0.14 26.55 13.38
N SER A 120 0.52 27.71 13.31
CA SER A 120 0.59 28.68 14.41
C SER A 120 -0.67 29.55 14.56
N ALA A 121 -1.53 29.57 13.55
CA ALA A 121 -2.86 30.16 13.61
C ALA A 121 -3.88 29.03 13.57
N SER A 122 -4.93 29.08 14.39
CA SER A 122 -6.06 28.13 14.40
C SER A 122 -6.89 28.10 13.09
N SER A 123 -6.31 28.57 11.98
CA SER A 123 -6.94 28.61 10.66
C SER A 123 -6.73 27.29 9.92
N ARG A 124 -7.84 26.69 9.45
CA ARG A 124 -7.81 25.63 8.44
C ARG A 124 -7.23 26.20 7.15
N ALA A 125 -6.00 25.86 6.81
CA ALA A 125 -5.40 26.20 5.51
C ALA A 125 -5.93 25.26 4.40
N GLY A 126 -7.17 25.48 3.97
CA GLY A 126 -7.78 24.72 2.88
C GLY A 126 -7.93 23.23 3.20
N ALA A 127 -7.34 22.38 2.36
CA ALA A 127 -7.63 20.95 2.25
C ALA A 127 -6.76 20.02 3.12
N VAL A 128 -5.71 20.57 3.74
CA VAL A 128 -4.80 19.85 4.65
C VAL A 128 -4.73 20.62 5.96
N MET A 129 -4.97 19.93 7.07
CA MET A 129 -4.87 20.48 8.42
C MET A 129 -3.68 19.83 9.12
N CYS A 130 -2.70 20.63 9.55
CA CYS A 130 -1.65 20.15 10.45
C CYS A 130 -2.05 20.49 11.89
N VAL A 131 -2.22 19.47 12.72
CA VAL A 131 -2.47 19.61 14.16
C VAL A 131 -1.22 19.17 14.88
N SER A 132 -0.51 20.09 15.51
CA SER A 132 0.55 19.70 16.45
C SER A 132 -0.12 19.23 17.75
N ALA A 133 0.05 17.96 18.12
CA ALA A 133 -0.46 17.47 19.41
C ALA A 133 0.43 17.91 20.59
N SER A 134 1.59 18.52 20.33
CA SER A 134 2.60 18.74 21.37
C SER A 134 2.33 20.02 22.18
N LYS A 135 1.82 19.84 23.40
CA LYS A 135 2.48 20.44 24.56
C LYS A 135 3.57 19.44 24.95
N ARG A 136 4.85 19.76 24.69
CA ARG A 136 5.99 18.87 25.00
C ARG A 136 5.88 18.35 26.44
N LEU A 137 5.65 17.06 26.61
CA LEU A 137 5.68 16.40 27.91
C LEU A 137 7.11 15.94 28.21
N PRO A 138 7.59 16.10 29.46
CA PRO A 138 8.88 15.57 29.90
C PRO A 138 8.82 14.04 29.93
N SER A 139 9.77 13.34 29.30
CA SER A 139 9.82 11.88 29.34
C SER A 139 10.30 11.38 30.72
N THR A 140 9.46 10.64 31.46
CA THR A 140 9.84 10.05 32.76
C THR A 140 10.07 8.53 32.67
N SER A 141 11.15 8.10 32.02
CA SER A 141 11.59 6.69 32.14
C SER A 141 12.44 6.51 33.39
N THR A 142 11.95 5.76 34.38
CA THR A 142 12.74 5.32 35.54
C THR A 142 13.87 4.41 35.06
N PRO A 143 15.15 4.72 35.33
CA PRO A 143 16.27 3.94 34.83
C PRO A 143 16.26 2.53 35.45
N PRO A 144 16.46 1.46 34.65
CA PRO A 144 16.67 0.13 35.19
C PRO A 144 17.95 0.07 36.02
N ASN A 145 17.98 -0.81 37.02
CA ASN A 145 19.17 -1.12 37.81
C ASN A 145 20.39 -1.36 36.89
N SER A 146 21.40 -0.50 37.04
CA SER A 146 22.72 -0.49 36.38
C SER A 146 22.81 -1.17 35.01
N LEU A 147 22.68 -0.39 33.92
CA LEU A 147 22.93 -0.84 32.55
C LEU A 147 24.31 -1.48 32.35
N ALA A 148 25.28 -1.18 33.20
CA ALA A 148 26.61 -1.80 33.16
C ALA A 148 26.55 -3.33 33.37
N SER A 149 25.49 -3.84 34.03
CA SER A 149 25.27 -5.27 34.25
C SER A 149 24.78 -6.02 33.02
N LEU A 150 24.18 -5.32 32.03
CA LEU A 150 23.70 -5.96 30.81
C LEU A 150 24.87 -6.50 29.98
N ASP A 151 24.68 -7.67 29.37
CA ASP A 151 25.64 -8.14 28.36
C ASP A 151 25.61 -7.21 27.13
N LYS A 152 26.62 -7.36 26.27
CA LYS A 152 26.77 -6.51 25.08
C LYS A 152 25.56 -6.58 24.13
N ARG A 153 24.93 -7.75 24.01
CA ARG A 153 23.79 -7.96 23.10
C ARG A 153 22.54 -7.28 23.65
N ALA A 154 22.27 -7.47 24.94
CA ALA A 154 21.19 -6.83 25.67
C ALA A 154 21.35 -5.30 25.68
N LEU A 155 22.57 -4.79 25.81
CA LEU A 155 22.84 -3.34 25.74
C LEU A 155 22.58 -2.76 24.34
N ILE A 156 22.95 -3.46 23.26
CA ILE A 156 22.59 -3.05 21.88
C ILE A 156 21.08 -3.04 21.73
N ALA A 157 20.38 -4.10 22.14
CA ALA A 157 18.93 -4.17 22.05
C ALA A 157 18.25 -3.06 22.87
N HIS A 158 18.77 -2.76 24.05
CA HIS A 158 18.30 -1.66 24.90
C HIS A 158 18.46 -0.32 24.19
N LEU A 159 19.64 0.00 23.65
CA LEU A 159 19.87 1.24 22.90
C LEU A 159 18.98 1.33 21.67
N GLN A 160 18.86 0.25 20.89
CA GLN A 160 18.03 0.23 19.69
C GLN A 160 16.53 0.36 19.98
N THR A 161 16.10 -0.04 21.19
CA THR A 161 14.71 0.08 21.64
C THR A 161 14.40 1.46 22.21
N ASN A 162 15.33 2.06 22.95
CA ASN A 162 15.06 3.26 23.76
C ASN A 162 15.63 4.56 23.17
N CYS A 163 16.59 4.49 22.24
CA CYS A 163 17.12 5.67 21.58
C CYS A 163 16.38 5.98 20.28
N SER A 164 16.27 7.27 19.95
CA SER A 164 15.76 7.69 18.63
C SER A 164 16.63 7.14 17.49
N MET A 165 16.00 6.82 16.36
CA MET A 165 16.71 6.30 15.18
C MET A 165 17.80 7.23 14.67
N ASP A 166 17.63 8.56 14.78
CA ASP A 166 18.63 9.53 14.34
C ASP A 166 19.84 9.59 15.26
N PHE A 167 19.64 9.39 16.57
CA PHE A 167 20.76 9.20 17.50
C PHE A 167 21.51 7.91 17.16
N LEU A 168 20.80 6.79 16.97
CA LEU A 168 21.41 5.52 16.62
C LEU A 168 22.22 5.60 15.32
N ARG A 169 21.73 6.30 14.29
CA ARG A 169 22.48 6.50 13.03
C ARG A 169 23.75 7.32 13.22
N ARG A 170 23.69 8.44 13.96
CA ARG A 170 24.86 9.27 14.28
C ARG A 170 25.94 8.45 15.00
N GLN A 171 25.51 7.50 15.82
CA GLN A 171 26.39 6.60 16.57
C GLN A 171 26.72 5.30 15.82
N HIS A 172 26.27 5.15 14.57
CA HIS A 172 26.41 3.96 13.72
C HIS A 172 25.87 2.65 14.35
N LEU A 173 24.82 2.75 15.16
CA LEU A 173 24.11 1.66 15.83
C LEU A 173 22.80 1.24 15.13
N ASN A 174 22.56 1.67 13.89
CA ASN A 174 21.36 1.30 13.11
C ASN A 174 21.51 0.00 12.31
N SER A 175 22.58 -0.77 12.53
CA SER A 175 22.80 -2.09 11.90
C SER A 175 22.16 -3.23 12.71
N SER A 176 22.04 -4.43 12.13
CA SER A 176 21.58 -5.61 12.86
C SER A 176 22.44 -5.88 14.10
N VAL A 177 21.83 -6.42 15.16
CA VAL A 177 22.51 -6.76 16.42
C VAL A 177 23.79 -7.58 16.17
N ASP A 178 23.75 -8.58 15.30
CA ASP A 178 24.92 -9.44 15.02
C ASP A 178 26.07 -8.69 14.31
N ALA A 179 25.75 -7.73 13.44
CA ALA A 179 26.75 -6.88 12.82
C ALA A 179 27.41 -5.93 13.85
N LEU A 180 26.61 -5.39 14.76
CA LEU A 180 27.10 -4.51 15.84
C LEU A 180 27.90 -5.27 16.90
N LEU A 181 27.51 -6.51 17.20
CA LEU A 181 28.27 -7.40 18.08
C LEU A 181 29.69 -7.64 17.57
N LYS A 182 29.91 -7.63 16.25
CA LYS A 182 31.23 -7.74 15.62
C LYS A 182 32.01 -6.42 15.56
N LYS A 183 31.32 -5.28 15.41
CA LYS A 183 31.95 -3.98 15.07
C LYS A 183 32.14 -3.00 16.24
N THR A 184 31.35 -3.12 17.30
CA THR A 184 31.32 -2.14 18.40
C THR A 184 31.69 -2.85 19.70
N ASN A 185 32.45 -2.27 20.62
CA ASN A 185 32.71 -2.88 21.95
C ASN A 185 31.68 -2.42 22.99
N LYS A 186 31.61 -3.09 24.15
CA LYS A 186 30.62 -2.77 25.22
C LYS A 186 30.83 -1.36 25.78
N ASP A 187 32.07 -0.93 25.95
CA ASP A 187 32.38 0.38 26.53
C ASP A 187 31.91 1.54 25.65
N LYS A 188 32.07 1.44 24.33
CA LYS A 188 31.51 2.41 23.38
C LYS A 188 29.99 2.48 23.47
N LEU A 189 29.31 1.35 23.65
CA LEU A 189 27.85 1.34 23.82
C LEU A 189 27.41 2.02 25.12
N LEU A 190 28.14 1.82 26.22
CA LEU A 190 27.89 2.53 27.48
C LEU A 190 28.13 4.03 27.33
N GLN A 191 29.20 4.46 26.64
CA GLN A 191 29.44 5.88 26.34
C GLN A 191 28.31 6.49 25.49
N VAL A 192 27.84 5.76 24.48
CA VAL A 192 26.71 6.18 23.65
C VAL A 192 25.43 6.29 24.48
N HIS A 193 25.19 5.38 25.42
CA HIS A 193 24.08 5.48 26.36
C HIS A 193 24.19 6.74 27.23
N ASP A 194 25.37 7.01 27.80
CA ASP A 194 25.60 8.18 28.65
C ASP A 194 25.41 9.49 27.87
N GLU A 195 25.86 9.53 26.61
CA GLU A 195 25.62 10.66 25.70
C GLU A 195 24.12 10.88 25.46
N TRP A 196 23.36 9.80 25.21
CA TRP A 196 21.91 9.87 25.07
C TRP A 196 21.22 10.43 26.31
N CYS A 197 21.58 9.94 27.50
CA CYS A 197 21.05 10.45 28.76
C CYS A 197 21.34 11.93 28.97
N ARG A 198 22.55 12.40 28.62
CA ARG A 198 22.89 13.82 28.69
C ARG A 198 22.03 14.68 27.75
N LEU A 199 21.79 14.21 26.53
CA LEU A 199 20.92 14.91 25.57
C LEU A 199 19.48 15.02 26.09
N GLN A 200 18.96 13.97 26.73
CA GLN A 200 17.63 13.99 27.34
C GLN A 200 17.55 14.96 28.52
N ASN A 201 18.56 14.96 29.40
CA ASN A 201 18.60 15.88 30.55
C ASN A 201 18.71 17.35 30.11
N ASN A 202 19.51 17.66 29.08
CA ASN A 202 19.64 19.01 28.55
C ASN A 202 18.34 19.51 27.90
N ASN A 203 17.59 18.63 27.24
CA ASN A 203 16.29 18.99 26.66
C ASN A 203 15.23 19.28 27.74
N ASN A 204 15.32 18.64 28.90
CA ASN A 204 14.37 18.81 30.00
C ASN A 204 14.66 20.02 30.91
N GLN A 205 15.90 20.53 30.96
CA GLN A 205 16.27 21.68 31.80
C GLN A 205 15.81 23.05 31.26
N GLY A 206 15.10 23.11 30.14
CA GLY A 206 14.75 24.35 29.45
C GLY A 206 13.48 25.09 29.91
N ASN A 207 12.58 24.52 30.71
CA ASN A 207 11.37 25.21 31.19
C ASN A 207 10.56 24.31 32.17
N PHE A 208 10.69 24.51 33.48
CA PHE A 208 9.61 24.58 34.50
C PHE A 208 10.14 24.32 35.93
N SER A 209 9.66 25.11 36.89
CA SER A 209 9.85 24.93 38.33
C SER A 209 8.78 24.00 38.91
N ASP A 210 9.22 23.04 39.73
CA ASP A 210 8.43 22.02 40.43
C ASP A 210 7.35 22.59 41.38
N ALA A 211 6.12 22.10 41.22
CA ALA A 211 5.24 21.75 42.34
C ALA A 211 4.08 20.83 41.86
N ASP A 212 3.92 19.71 42.57
CA ASP A 212 2.76 18.80 42.64
C ASP A 212 2.70 17.61 41.65
N SER A 213 3.23 16.46 42.11
CA SER A 213 3.28 15.19 41.38
C SER A 213 2.17 14.23 41.81
N THR A 214 0.96 14.45 41.29
CA THR A 214 -0.02 13.37 41.14
C THR A 214 0.32 12.57 39.88
N LYS A 215 0.46 11.24 40.02
CA LYS A 215 0.73 10.28 38.94
C LYS A 215 -0.47 10.18 37.98
N ALA A 216 -0.76 11.25 37.25
CA ALA A 216 -1.59 11.16 36.06
C ALA A 216 -0.82 10.29 35.04
N ALA A 217 -1.43 9.18 34.61
CA ALA A 217 -0.85 8.32 33.58
C ALA A 217 -0.50 9.20 32.37
N GLU A 218 0.80 9.28 32.03
CA GLU A 218 1.27 9.99 30.83
C GLU A 218 0.54 9.40 29.62
N VAL A 219 -0.44 10.15 29.12
CA VAL A 219 -1.14 9.79 27.89
C VAL A 219 -0.17 10.10 26.76
N SER A 220 0.34 9.05 26.11
CA SER A 220 1.17 9.15 24.90
C SER A 220 0.56 10.16 23.91
N ASP A 221 1.38 11.05 23.34
CA ASP A 221 0.98 12.03 22.32
C ASP A 221 0.18 11.38 21.17
N MET A 222 0.51 10.12 20.86
CA MET A 222 -0.21 9.37 19.84
C MET A 222 -1.61 8.94 20.29
N SER A 223 -1.81 8.57 21.55
CA SER A 223 -3.14 8.28 22.10
C SER A 223 -4.02 9.53 22.04
N THR A 224 -3.44 10.72 22.25
CA THR A 224 -4.14 12.00 22.11
C THR A 224 -4.50 12.30 20.65
N ALA A 225 -3.54 12.15 19.73
CA ALA A 225 -3.76 12.37 18.30
C ALA A 225 -4.77 11.37 17.71
N LEU A 226 -4.69 10.10 18.08
CA LEU A 226 -5.69 9.11 17.67
C LEU A 226 -7.04 9.38 18.34
N GLY A 227 -7.03 9.79 19.61
CA GLY A 227 -8.20 10.26 20.32
C GLY A 227 -8.92 11.34 19.53
N TYR A 228 -8.19 12.28 18.92
CA TYR A 228 -8.74 13.31 18.04
C TYR A 228 -9.39 12.72 16.78
N VAL A 229 -8.70 11.81 16.05
CA VAL A 229 -9.26 11.17 14.84
C VAL A 229 -10.54 10.39 15.17
N LEU A 230 -10.49 9.57 16.23
CA LEU A 230 -11.63 8.76 16.68
C LEU A 230 -12.70 9.59 17.41
N ARG A 231 -12.42 10.85 17.78
CA ARG A 231 -13.41 11.72 18.41
C ARG A 231 -14.54 12.06 17.46
N GLU A 232 -14.16 12.32 16.22
CA GLU A 232 -15.06 12.78 15.15
C GLU A 232 -15.84 11.63 14.49
N LEU A 233 -15.58 10.38 14.91
CA LEU A 233 -16.20 9.18 14.36
C LEU A 233 -17.20 8.54 15.34
N PRO A 234 -18.36 8.06 14.85
CA PRO A 234 -19.37 7.41 15.68
C PRO A 234 -18.88 6.04 16.19
N ALA A 235 -18.71 5.89 17.50
CA ALA A 235 -18.06 4.70 18.08
C ALA A 235 -18.74 3.37 17.74
N THR A 236 -20.08 3.34 17.78
CA THR A 236 -20.88 2.13 17.53
C THR A 236 -20.76 1.61 16.10
N SER A 237 -20.56 2.52 15.15
CA SER A 237 -20.52 2.25 13.71
C SER A 237 -19.12 2.35 13.10
N THR A 238 -18.09 2.61 13.91
CA THR A 238 -16.69 2.66 13.48
C THR A 238 -15.97 1.36 13.81
N ARG A 239 -15.07 0.92 12.92
CA ARG A 239 -14.13 -0.18 13.18
C ARG A 239 -12.70 0.25 12.87
N VAL A 240 -11.74 -0.21 13.68
CA VAL A 240 -10.31 0.03 13.47
C VAL A 240 -9.65 -1.27 13.01
N LEU A 241 -8.99 -1.24 11.86
CA LEU A 241 -8.19 -2.33 11.32
C LEU A 241 -6.71 -1.98 11.46
N LEU A 242 -5.98 -2.71 12.31
CA LEU A 242 -4.53 -2.69 12.31
C LEU A 242 -4.06 -3.61 11.18
N LEU A 243 -3.26 -3.09 10.25
CA LEU A 243 -2.81 -3.84 9.09
C LEU A 243 -1.32 -4.15 9.18
N HIS A 244 -0.98 -5.45 9.09
CA HIS A 244 0.38 -5.96 9.09
C HIS A 244 0.39 -7.37 8.48
N GLU A 245 1.43 -7.73 7.71
CA GLU A 245 1.56 -9.07 7.12
C GLU A 245 1.60 -10.20 8.16
N ASP A 246 2.20 -9.95 9.33
CA ASP A 246 2.35 -10.93 10.40
C ASP A 246 1.06 -11.21 11.20
N TYR A 247 -0.04 -10.49 10.97
CA TYR A 247 -1.28 -10.82 11.66
C TYR A 247 -1.82 -12.17 11.17
N PRO A 248 -2.35 -13.02 12.06
CA PRO A 248 -2.75 -14.38 11.70
C PRO A 248 -4.00 -14.42 10.80
N ASP A 249 -4.89 -13.43 10.96
CA ASP A 249 -6.14 -13.37 10.22
C ASP A 249 -5.96 -12.59 8.92
N GLU A 250 -6.31 -13.20 7.80
CA GLU A 250 -6.44 -12.51 6.52
C GLU A 250 -7.80 -11.78 6.47
N LEU A 251 -7.79 -10.53 6.03
CA LEU A 251 -9.02 -9.79 5.78
C LEU A 251 -9.76 -10.46 4.60
N PRO A 252 -11.00 -10.96 4.77
CA PRO A 252 -11.66 -11.80 3.77
C PRO A 252 -12.27 -10.98 2.61
N VAL A 253 -11.55 -9.97 2.10
CA VAL A 253 -11.98 -9.10 0.99
C VAL A 253 -12.18 -9.85 -0.33
N TRP A 254 -11.66 -11.07 -0.44
CA TRP A 254 -11.78 -11.94 -1.61
C TRP A 254 -13.03 -12.82 -1.58
N ASP A 255 -13.47 -13.22 -0.39
CA ASP A 255 -14.64 -14.10 -0.19
C ASP A 255 -15.92 -13.32 0.15
N ALA A 256 -15.77 -12.05 0.52
CA ALA A 256 -16.86 -11.14 0.82
C ALA A 256 -17.63 -10.75 -0.47
N ARG A 257 -18.54 -11.63 -0.93
CA ARG A 257 -19.49 -11.32 -1.99
C ARG A 257 -20.53 -10.31 -1.51
N PRO A 258 -20.95 -9.31 -2.31
CA PRO A 258 -22.17 -8.57 -2.00
C PRO A 258 -23.33 -9.56 -1.95
N SER A 259 -24.10 -9.65 -0.86
CA SER A 259 -25.39 -10.36 -0.91
C SER A 259 -26.48 -9.34 -1.13
N THR A 260 -27.51 -9.75 -1.87
CA THR A 260 -28.72 -8.95 -2.09
C THR A 260 -29.55 -8.82 -0.81
N ASP A 261 -29.42 -9.75 0.13
CA ASP A 261 -30.31 -9.88 1.28
C ASP A 261 -29.75 -9.18 2.54
N ASP A 262 -28.45 -8.87 2.58
CA ASP A 262 -27.79 -8.22 3.71
C ASP A 262 -28.07 -6.70 3.80
N GLU A 263 -28.72 -6.08 2.81
CA GLU A 263 -29.07 -4.66 2.88
C GLU A 263 -30.12 -4.36 3.97
N ALA A 264 -31.02 -5.30 4.26
CA ALA A 264 -32.12 -5.08 5.17
C ALA A 264 -31.76 -5.31 6.66
N ALA A 265 -30.66 -6.01 6.97
CA ALA A 265 -30.43 -6.54 8.32
C ALA A 265 -28.98 -6.40 8.83
N HIS A 266 -28.52 -5.19 9.19
CA HIS A 266 -27.41 -4.97 10.17
C HIS A 266 -26.02 -4.55 9.67
N SER A 267 -25.90 -3.78 8.59
CA SER A 267 -24.65 -3.06 8.37
C SER A 267 -24.55 -1.79 9.24
N GLN A 268 -24.33 -1.95 10.56
CA GLN A 268 -24.02 -0.82 11.46
C GLN A 268 -22.68 -0.14 11.13
N ILE A 269 -21.81 -0.71 10.26
CA ILE A 269 -20.50 -0.11 9.99
C ILE A 269 -20.63 1.05 9.00
N THR A 270 -20.50 2.27 9.51
CA THR A 270 -20.43 3.50 8.70
C THR A 270 -19.00 3.88 8.39
N ASP A 271 -18.03 3.47 9.21
CA ASP A 271 -16.64 3.93 9.13
C ASP A 271 -15.65 2.79 9.38
N VAL A 272 -14.59 2.74 8.57
CA VAL A 272 -13.45 1.86 8.78
C VAL A 272 -12.19 2.70 8.80
N VAL A 273 -11.39 2.56 9.86
CA VAL A 273 -10.09 3.22 10.03
C VAL A 273 -8.99 2.17 9.85
N CYS A 274 -8.28 2.21 8.73
CA CYS A 274 -7.13 1.36 8.48
C CYS A 274 -5.86 2.04 9.03
N VAL A 275 -5.21 1.40 9.99
CA VAL A 275 -3.98 1.88 10.61
C VAL A 275 -2.82 1.03 10.13
N LEU A 276 -1.81 1.69 9.59
CA LEU A 276 -0.67 1.03 8.98
C LEU A 276 0.59 1.87 9.13
N GLY A 277 1.73 1.16 9.12
CA GLY A 277 3.03 1.78 9.01
C GLY A 277 3.17 2.46 7.65
N ALA A 278 3.59 3.72 7.64
CA ALA A 278 3.67 4.46 6.38
C ALA A 278 4.81 3.95 5.50
N VAL A 279 5.98 3.73 6.11
CA VAL A 279 7.20 3.32 5.40
C VAL A 279 8.08 2.40 6.24
N ARG A 280 7.90 2.43 7.56
CA ARG A 280 8.34 1.38 8.48
C ARG A 280 7.09 0.75 9.06
N ASP A 281 7.23 -0.47 9.56
CA ASP A 281 6.17 -1.12 10.31
C ASP A 281 5.84 -0.36 11.59
N MET A 282 4.62 -0.55 12.08
CA MET A 282 4.20 -0.04 13.37
C MET A 282 4.97 -0.75 14.47
N THR A 283 5.56 0.00 15.39
CA THR A 283 6.15 -0.54 16.60
C THR A 283 5.07 -1.16 17.48
N THR A 284 5.45 -2.10 18.35
CA THR A 284 4.52 -2.69 19.32
C THR A 284 3.88 -1.63 20.22
N GLN A 285 4.64 -0.59 20.59
CA GLN A 285 4.10 0.50 21.39
C GLN A 285 3.03 1.28 20.63
N GLU A 286 3.28 1.59 19.36
CA GLU A 286 2.28 2.28 18.55
C GLU A 286 0.99 1.47 18.40
N GLN A 287 1.09 0.17 18.18
CA GLN A 287 -0.08 -0.69 18.10
C GLN A 287 -0.88 -0.70 19.41
N ARG A 288 -0.20 -0.71 20.57
CA ARG A 288 -0.84 -0.62 21.89
C ARG A 288 -1.53 0.71 22.10
N ASP A 289 -0.87 1.81 21.77
CA ASP A 289 -1.43 3.15 21.89
C ASP A 289 -2.69 3.29 21.03
N VAL A 290 -2.66 2.75 19.80
CA VAL A 290 -3.83 2.75 18.92
C VAL A 290 -4.98 1.96 19.51
N PHE A 291 -4.68 0.76 20.00
CA PHE A 291 -5.65 -0.10 20.66
C PHE A 291 -6.26 0.58 21.88
N ASN A 292 -5.44 1.20 22.73
CA ASN A 292 -5.88 1.87 23.95
C ASN A 292 -6.80 3.06 23.65
N ALA A 293 -6.43 3.93 22.69
CA ALA A 293 -7.27 5.07 22.34
C ALA A 293 -8.60 4.64 21.70
N ALA A 294 -8.61 3.59 20.88
CA ALA A 294 -9.84 3.02 20.35
C ALA A 294 -10.73 2.41 21.45
N LYS A 295 -10.12 1.66 22.38
CA LYS A 295 -10.83 1.08 23.54
C LYS A 295 -11.46 2.14 24.43
N GLN A 296 -10.74 3.22 24.74
CA GLN A 296 -11.27 4.35 25.52
C GLN A 296 -12.50 4.99 24.87
N ARG A 297 -12.61 4.90 23.54
CA ARG A 297 -13.75 5.42 22.77
C ARG A 297 -14.83 4.36 22.52
N GLY A 298 -14.66 3.13 23.00
CA GLY A 298 -15.57 2.01 22.72
C GLY A 298 -15.58 1.57 21.25
N VAL A 299 -14.50 1.85 20.50
CA VAL A 299 -14.35 1.49 19.09
C VAL A 299 -13.68 0.12 18.97
N PRO A 300 -14.30 -0.88 18.33
CA PRO A 300 -13.69 -2.19 18.14
C PRO A 300 -12.45 -2.15 17.24
N VAL A 301 -11.41 -2.89 17.64
CA VAL A 301 -10.12 -3.02 16.94
C VAL A 301 -9.85 -4.48 16.55
N ALA A 302 -9.36 -4.72 15.34
CA ALA A 302 -8.87 -6.02 14.91
C ALA A 302 -7.56 -5.88 14.12
N GLY A 303 -6.65 -6.84 14.29
CA GLY A 303 -5.48 -6.99 13.42
C GLY A 303 -5.81 -7.89 12.23
N ALA A 304 -5.39 -7.49 11.02
CA ALA A 304 -5.56 -8.30 9.81
C ALA A 304 -4.41 -8.09 8.81
N ASN A 305 -4.08 -9.15 8.07
CA ASN A 305 -3.25 -9.05 6.86
C ASN A 305 -4.14 -8.92 5.60
N LEU A 306 -3.58 -8.45 4.49
CA LEU A 306 -4.28 -8.38 3.18
C LEU A 306 -3.85 -9.51 2.23
N GLY A 307 -3.31 -10.57 2.80
CA GLY A 307 -2.62 -11.63 2.11
C GLY A 307 -1.20 -11.80 2.64
N ARG A 308 -0.57 -12.89 2.20
CA ARG A 308 0.73 -13.38 2.70
C ARG A 308 1.95 -12.64 2.14
N VAL A 309 1.72 -11.63 1.30
CA VAL A 309 2.78 -10.90 0.62
C VAL A 309 2.80 -9.51 1.22
N ALA A 310 3.92 -9.13 1.83
CA ALA A 310 4.08 -7.72 2.21
C ALA A 310 3.91 -6.85 0.96
N GLU A 311 3.39 -5.66 1.09
CA GLU A 311 3.24 -4.78 -0.06
C GLU A 311 3.62 -3.38 0.37
N PHE A 312 3.99 -2.54 -0.59
CA PHE A 312 4.15 -1.13 -0.29
C PHE A 312 2.84 -0.58 0.27
N THR A 313 2.91 0.24 1.31
CA THR A 313 1.75 0.88 1.96
C THR A 313 0.81 1.53 0.94
N SER A 314 1.35 2.21 -0.07
CA SER A 314 0.54 2.78 -1.16
C SER A 314 -0.26 1.73 -1.97
N LYS A 315 0.30 0.54 -2.19
CA LYS A 315 -0.38 -0.57 -2.87
C LYS A 315 -1.43 -1.21 -1.97
N ILE A 316 -1.17 -1.33 -0.67
CA ILE A 316 -2.17 -1.71 0.34
C ILE A 316 -3.37 -0.77 0.30
N ILE A 317 -3.12 0.54 0.33
CA ILE A 317 -4.15 1.58 0.26
C ILE A 317 -5.00 1.40 -0.99
N LEU A 318 -4.39 1.33 -2.19
CA LEU A 318 -5.13 1.15 -3.44
C LEU A 318 -5.97 -0.12 -3.47
N SER A 319 -5.43 -1.21 -2.94
CA SER A 319 -6.14 -2.48 -2.88
C SER A 319 -7.39 -2.36 -2.01
N LEU A 320 -7.24 -1.78 -0.82
CA LEU A 320 -8.36 -1.48 0.08
C LEU A 320 -9.38 -0.54 -0.57
N GLN A 321 -8.91 0.46 -1.34
CA GLN A 321 -9.81 1.35 -2.07
C GLN A 321 -10.58 0.62 -3.17
N ALA A 322 -9.92 -0.24 -3.95
CA ALA A 322 -10.59 -1.06 -4.94
C ALA A 322 -11.65 -1.97 -4.29
N HIS A 323 -11.31 -2.61 -3.17
CA HIS A 323 -12.28 -3.40 -2.40
C HIS A 323 -13.40 -2.58 -1.77
N HIS A 324 -13.11 -1.35 -1.39
CA HIS A 324 -14.10 -0.43 -0.84
C HIS A 324 -15.09 0.00 -1.93
N ALA A 325 -14.60 0.42 -3.08
CA ALA A 325 -15.40 0.77 -4.26
C ALA A 325 -16.27 -0.40 -4.72
N ALA A 326 -15.76 -1.63 -4.60
CA ALA A 326 -16.50 -2.86 -4.87
C ALA A 326 -17.47 -3.30 -3.75
N GLY A 327 -17.60 -2.53 -2.67
CA GLY A 327 -18.44 -2.87 -1.51
C GLY A 327 -17.92 -4.03 -0.62
N ARG A 328 -16.83 -4.69 -1.00
CA ARG A 328 -16.28 -5.89 -0.34
C ARG A 328 -15.64 -5.60 1.00
N LEU A 329 -14.94 -4.47 1.12
CA LEU A 329 -14.20 -4.13 2.33
C LEU A 329 -15.13 -4.08 3.56
N ARG A 330 -16.33 -3.54 3.39
CA ARG A 330 -17.33 -3.45 4.46
C ARG A 330 -17.69 -4.84 5.00
N ARG A 331 -18.08 -5.74 4.10
CA ARG A 331 -18.48 -7.10 4.46
C ARG A 331 -17.31 -7.90 5.02
N ALA A 332 -16.12 -7.76 4.44
CA ALA A 332 -14.93 -8.41 4.96
C ALA A 332 -14.61 -7.97 6.39
N THR A 333 -14.78 -6.67 6.67
CA THR A 333 -14.65 -6.12 8.03
C THR A 333 -15.73 -6.70 8.95
N GLN A 334 -16.99 -6.78 8.53
CA GLN A 334 -18.07 -7.39 9.33
C GLN A 334 -17.78 -8.85 9.66
N GLN A 335 -17.33 -9.64 8.68
CA GLN A 335 -16.98 -11.05 8.86
C GLN A 335 -15.84 -11.21 9.87
N LEU A 336 -14.76 -10.44 9.71
CA LEU A 336 -13.61 -10.47 10.62
C LEU A 336 -14.03 -10.15 12.07
N PHE A 337 -14.81 -9.09 12.29
CA PHE A 337 -15.28 -8.72 13.63
C PHE A 337 -16.37 -9.67 14.16
N GLY A 338 -17.15 -10.30 13.29
CA GLY A 338 -18.14 -11.33 13.65
C GLY A 338 -17.48 -12.60 14.17
N GLN A 339 -16.41 -13.04 13.52
CA GLN A 339 -15.61 -14.21 13.92
C GLN A 339 -14.94 -14.02 15.29
N ARG A 340 -14.66 -12.77 15.67
CA ARG A 340 -13.96 -12.42 16.92
C ARG A 340 -14.87 -12.05 18.09
N ARG A 341 -16.18 -12.27 17.97
CA ARG A 341 -17.11 -12.03 19.10
C ARG A 341 -16.70 -12.95 20.27
N GLY A 342 -16.23 -12.32 21.36
CA GLY A 342 -15.82 -13.03 22.58
C GLY A 342 -14.32 -13.22 22.77
N GLU A 343 -13.47 -12.73 21.86
CA GLU A 343 -12.02 -12.71 22.12
C GLU A 343 -11.67 -11.78 23.28
N SER A 344 -10.82 -12.25 24.20
CA SER A 344 -10.31 -11.40 25.27
C SER A 344 -9.32 -10.37 24.72
N GLU A 345 -9.26 -9.21 25.39
CA GLU A 345 -8.28 -8.15 25.09
C GLU A 345 -6.83 -8.65 25.10
N SER A 346 -6.49 -9.50 26.07
CA SER A 346 -5.15 -10.11 26.16
C SER A 346 -4.82 -10.98 24.95
N SER A 347 -5.79 -11.69 24.40
CA SER A 347 -5.64 -12.49 23.18
C SER A 347 -5.39 -11.60 21.96
N ILE A 348 -6.11 -10.47 21.86
CA ILE A 348 -5.90 -9.50 20.77
C ILE A 348 -4.48 -8.94 20.88
N VAL A 349 -4.08 -8.36 22.02
CA VAL A 349 -2.76 -7.74 22.19
C VAL A 349 -1.61 -8.75 22.02
N GLN A 350 -1.76 -10.00 22.47
CA GLN A 350 -0.76 -11.05 22.22
C GLN A 350 -0.67 -11.43 20.73
N LYS A 351 -1.81 -11.53 20.03
CA LYS A 351 -1.86 -11.73 18.57
C LYS A 351 -1.40 -10.49 17.79
N LEU A 352 -1.34 -9.32 18.43
CA LEU A 352 -0.82 -8.10 17.83
C LEU A 352 0.72 -8.04 17.84
N ALA A 353 1.40 -8.89 18.63
CA ALA A 353 2.85 -8.98 18.57
C ALA A 353 3.27 -9.69 17.26
N PRO A 354 4.11 -9.06 16.41
CA PRO A 354 4.63 -9.70 15.21
C PRO A 354 5.29 -11.04 15.58
N LEU A 355 4.87 -12.14 14.95
CA LEU A 355 5.42 -13.48 15.19
C LEU A 355 6.83 -13.59 14.60
N ARG A 356 7.80 -12.83 15.12
CA ARG A 356 9.20 -12.92 14.70
C ARG A 356 9.75 -14.28 15.12
N GLY A 357 10.00 -15.14 14.12
CA GLY A 357 10.53 -16.50 14.32
C GLY A 357 9.58 -17.63 13.92
N TRP A 358 8.41 -17.32 13.36
CA TRP A 358 7.55 -18.36 12.79
C TRP A 358 8.13 -18.86 11.47
N THR A 359 8.68 -20.08 11.47
CA THR A 359 8.98 -20.81 10.23
C THR A 359 7.66 -21.23 9.61
N TRP A 360 7.45 -20.83 8.37
CA TRP A 360 6.25 -21.18 7.63
C TRP A 360 6.26 -22.68 7.34
N ASP A 361 5.54 -23.45 8.15
CA ASP A 361 5.16 -24.81 7.79
C ASP A 361 3.89 -24.68 6.94
N GLY A 362 3.99 -24.91 5.63
CA GLY A 362 2.96 -24.57 4.63
C GLY A 362 1.55 -25.16 4.76
N HIS A 363 1.18 -25.68 5.93
CA HIS A 363 0.02 -26.54 6.17
C HIS A 363 -0.95 -26.09 7.27
N ARG A 364 -0.71 -25.00 8.02
CA ARG A 364 -1.66 -24.54 9.05
C ARG A 364 -2.30 -23.19 8.75
N THR A 365 -3.49 -23.21 8.17
CA THR A 365 -4.48 -22.15 8.39
C THR A 365 -5.26 -22.52 9.65
N THR A 366 -4.99 -21.84 10.76
CA THR A 366 -5.76 -22.02 12.00
C THR A 366 -6.98 -21.12 11.98
N SER A 367 -8.02 -21.52 11.25
CA SER A 367 -9.39 -21.07 11.53
C SER A 367 -10.37 -22.20 11.21
N SER A 368 -11.42 -22.27 12.00
CA SER A 368 -12.30 -23.41 12.28
C SER A 368 -13.21 -23.91 11.12
N SER A 369 -12.90 -23.64 9.85
CA SER A 369 -13.58 -24.32 8.74
C SER A 369 -12.88 -25.65 8.43
N SER A 370 -13.12 -26.68 9.26
CA SER A 370 -12.52 -28.01 9.08
C SER A 370 -12.79 -28.62 7.70
N ALA A 371 -13.87 -28.21 7.02
CA ALA A 371 -14.24 -28.69 5.69
C ALA A 371 -13.26 -28.24 4.57
N ALA A 372 -12.69 -27.04 4.65
CA ALA A 372 -11.76 -26.55 3.61
C ALA A 372 -10.33 -27.08 3.80
N ALA A 373 -9.90 -27.26 5.05
CA ALA A 373 -8.59 -27.83 5.36
C ALA A 373 -8.52 -29.34 5.07
N ALA A 374 -9.60 -30.10 5.32
CA ALA A 374 -9.67 -31.52 4.99
C ALA A 374 -9.64 -31.79 3.47
N ALA A 375 -10.24 -30.92 2.65
CA ALA A 375 -10.20 -31.02 1.19
C ALA A 375 -8.81 -30.72 0.58
N VAL A 376 -7.92 -30.04 1.32
CA VAL A 376 -6.57 -29.69 0.85
C VAL A 376 -5.51 -30.66 1.38
N ALA A 377 -5.72 -31.29 2.53
CA ALA A 377 -4.79 -32.28 3.09
C ALA A 377 -4.76 -33.61 2.32
N ASP A 378 -5.84 -33.94 1.59
CA ASP A 378 -5.94 -35.13 0.73
C ASP A 378 -5.43 -34.88 -0.72
N ALA A 379 -5.04 -33.64 -1.03
CA ALA A 379 -4.36 -33.32 -2.26
C ALA A 379 -2.86 -33.65 -2.09
N GLY A 380 -2.44 -34.80 -2.62
CA GLY A 380 -1.03 -35.25 -2.60
C GLY A 380 -0.01 -34.19 -3.06
N GLU A 381 1.28 -34.49 -2.92
CA GLU A 381 2.41 -33.56 -3.13
C GLU A 381 2.12 -32.46 -4.17
N PRO A 382 2.34 -31.17 -3.83
CA PRO A 382 1.95 -30.07 -4.69
C PRO A 382 2.61 -30.20 -6.06
N LYS A 383 1.84 -30.66 -7.06
CA LYS A 383 2.30 -30.77 -8.44
C LYS A 383 2.97 -29.46 -8.84
N LYS A 384 4.22 -29.53 -9.34
CA LYS A 384 5.00 -28.38 -9.81
C LYS A 384 4.12 -27.46 -10.65
N THR A 385 3.75 -26.31 -10.10
CA THR A 385 2.91 -25.36 -10.83
C THR A 385 3.77 -24.66 -11.88
N LYS A 386 3.31 -24.68 -13.13
CA LYS A 386 3.96 -23.97 -14.24
C LYS A 386 4.02 -22.47 -13.92
N SER A 387 5.12 -21.81 -14.26
CA SER A 387 5.28 -20.37 -14.06
C SER A 387 4.16 -19.61 -14.78
N PHE A 388 3.57 -18.63 -14.10
CA PHE A 388 2.56 -17.74 -14.67
C PHE A 388 3.23 -16.40 -15.02
N ARG A 389 2.97 -15.86 -16.21
CA ARG A 389 3.49 -14.54 -16.60
C ARG A 389 2.36 -13.52 -16.58
N LEU A 390 2.58 -12.41 -15.89
CA LEU A 390 1.66 -11.28 -15.86
C LEU A 390 2.38 -10.07 -16.44
N HIS A 391 2.05 -9.71 -17.68
CA HIS A 391 2.67 -8.61 -18.41
C HIS A 391 1.70 -7.45 -18.52
N LEU A 392 2.05 -6.30 -17.95
CA LEU A 392 1.33 -5.04 -18.17
C LEU A 392 1.93 -4.31 -19.37
N VAL A 393 1.10 -3.98 -20.37
CA VAL A 393 1.43 -3.06 -21.45
C VAL A 393 0.62 -1.78 -21.22
N MET A 394 1.34 -0.67 -21.04
CA MET A 394 0.75 0.63 -20.80
C MET A 394 1.03 1.55 -21.98
N MET A 395 -0.04 2.01 -22.62
CA MET A 395 0.03 2.99 -23.70
C MET A 395 0.07 4.40 -23.10
N LEU A 396 1.10 5.16 -23.46
CA LEU A 396 1.35 6.52 -23.00
C LEU A 396 1.01 7.51 -24.12
N PRO A 397 0.20 8.55 -23.84
CA PRO A 397 -0.27 9.50 -24.85
C PRO A 397 0.77 10.61 -25.12
N PHE A 398 2.04 10.22 -25.18
CA PHE A 398 3.15 11.14 -25.44
C PHE A 398 4.34 10.39 -26.06
N PRO A 399 5.21 11.09 -26.81
CA PRO A 399 6.38 10.47 -27.43
C PRO A 399 7.44 10.09 -26.41
N SER A 400 8.26 9.08 -26.75
CA SER A 400 9.33 8.56 -25.89
C SER A 400 10.37 9.61 -25.50
N SER A 401 10.57 10.64 -26.32
CA SER A 401 11.47 11.77 -26.04
C SER A 401 11.08 12.57 -24.79
N ARG A 402 9.83 12.47 -24.33
CA ARG A 402 9.37 13.11 -23.08
C ARG A 402 9.68 12.29 -21.83
N LEU A 403 10.12 11.03 -21.98
CA LEU A 403 10.61 10.24 -20.87
C LEU A 403 11.98 10.77 -20.43
N GLY A 404 11.98 11.60 -19.41
CA GLY A 404 13.18 12.19 -18.86
C GLY A 404 12.92 12.81 -17.50
N VAL A 405 13.99 13.20 -16.83
CA VAL A 405 13.92 13.78 -15.48
C VAL A 405 13.46 15.24 -15.44
N ASP A 406 13.06 15.79 -16.60
CA ASP A 406 12.55 17.15 -16.69
C ASP A 406 11.31 17.33 -15.81
N GLU A 407 11.31 18.40 -15.03
CA GLU A 407 10.26 18.67 -14.07
C GLU A 407 8.95 19.06 -14.76
N SER A 408 9.02 19.63 -15.97
CA SER A 408 7.84 20.09 -16.71
C SER A 408 6.95 18.95 -17.21
N THR A 409 7.52 17.76 -17.44
CA THR A 409 6.80 16.60 -17.97
C THR A 409 6.37 15.60 -16.89
N ARG A 410 6.79 15.81 -15.64
CA ARG A 410 6.61 14.85 -14.54
C ARG A 410 5.15 14.45 -14.29
N ASP A 411 4.22 15.41 -14.40
CA ASP A 411 2.79 15.17 -14.22
C ASP A 411 2.23 14.16 -15.25
N ASP A 412 2.79 14.13 -16.46
CA ASP A 412 2.41 13.21 -17.52
C ASP A 412 3.07 11.84 -17.36
N LEU A 413 4.26 11.80 -16.75
CA LEU A 413 5.00 10.56 -16.45
C LEU A 413 4.46 9.81 -15.23
N HIS A 414 3.69 10.48 -14.35
CA HIS A 414 3.19 9.88 -13.11
C HIS A 414 2.49 8.51 -13.29
N PRO A 415 1.62 8.30 -14.30
CA PRO A 415 1.01 6.99 -14.53
C PRO A 415 2.04 5.89 -14.86
N ALA A 416 3.10 6.21 -15.61
CA ALA A 416 4.19 5.29 -15.91
C ALA A 416 5.03 4.93 -14.67
N ILE A 417 5.30 5.93 -13.82
CA ILE A 417 5.99 5.73 -12.53
C ILE A 417 5.19 4.78 -11.64
N GLN A 418 3.89 5.04 -11.52
CA GLN A 418 2.99 4.21 -10.72
C GLN A 418 2.91 2.79 -11.29
N ALA A 419 2.77 2.63 -12.61
CA ALA A 419 2.81 1.33 -13.26
C ALA A 419 4.12 0.59 -12.99
N ALA A 420 5.27 1.27 -13.05
CA ALA A 420 6.57 0.68 -12.73
C ALA A 420 6.65 0.23 -11.27
N VAL A 421 6.28 1.09 -10.32
CA VAL A 421 6.29 0.76 -8.89
C VAL A 421 5.35 -0.41 -8.59
N TRP A 422 4.10 -0.33 -9.02
CA TRP A 422 3.10 -1.35 -8.74
C TRP A 422 3.36 -2.67 -9.48
N CYS A 423 3.92 -2.60 -10.69
CA CYS A 423 4.17 -3.80 -11.47
C CYS A 423 5.41 -4.56 -11.00
N LEU A 424 6.50 -3.83 -10.77
CA LEU A 424 7.84 -4.40 -10.73
C LEU A 424 8.34 -4.63 -9.31
N TRP A 425 7.89 -3.84 -8.34
CA TRP A 425 8.23 -4.06 -6.95
C TRP A 425 7.32 -5.09 -6.30
N ARG A 426 7.96 -6.04 -5.61
CA ARG A 426 7.29 -7.03 -4.77
C ARG A 426 7.92 -7.08 -3.40
N SER A 427 7.16 -7.53 -2.42
CA SER A 427 7.77 -7.97 -1.18
C SER A 427 8.69 -9.16 -1.36
N ARG A 428 9.72 -9.11 -0.53
CA ARG A 428 10.70 -10.16 -0.30
C ARG A 428 10.06 -11.49 0.09
N ILE A 429 8.93 -11.51 0.81
CA ILE A 429 8.25 -12.74 1.26
C ILE A 429 7.71 -13.56 0.07
N ALA A 430 7.13 -12.91 -0.94
CA ALA A 430 6.73 -13.60 -2.17
C ALA A 430 7.93 -14.19 -2.95
N SER A 431 9.12 -13.59 -2.76
CA SER A 431 10.35 -14.05 -3.41
C SER A 431 11.00 -15.20 -2.63
N GLU A 432 10.87 -15.22 -1.29
CA GLU A 432 11.40 -16.27 -0.43
C GLU A 432 10.55 -17.55 -0.49
N ALA A 433 9.23 -17.44 -0.61
CA ALA A 433 8.36 -18.60 -0.87
C ALA A 433 8.66 -19.30 -2.20
N ALA A 434 9.16 -18.56 -3.20
CA ALA A 434 9.64 -19.15 -4.46
C ALA A 434 11.02 -19.82 -4.29
N ARG A 435 11.90 -19.26 -3.46
CA ARG A 435 13.26 -19.76 -3.21
C ARG A 435 13.31 -21.00 -2.34
N ALA A 436 12.40 -21.13 -1.37
CA ALA A 436 12.32 -22.31 -0.50
C ALA A 436 12.04 -23.63 -1.28
N SER A 437 11.75 -23.55 -2.58
CA SER A 437 11.56 -24.71 -3.46
C SER A 437 12.82 -25.16 -4.23
N LYS A 438 13.97 -24.48 -4.05
CA LYS A 438 15.19 -24.73 -4.83
C LYS A 438 16.41 -24.92 -3.91
N ASP A 439 16.66 -26.16 -3.52
CA ASP A 439 17.95 -26.60 -2.98
C ASP A 439 19.01 -26.86 -4.08
N ASP A 440 18.74 -26.58 -5.37
CA ASP A 440 19.70 -26.80 -6.46
C ASP A 440 20.46 -25.53 -6.85
N GLN A 441 21.74 -25.51 -6.47
CA GLN A 441 22.73 -24.44 -6.62
C GLN A 441 23.34 -24.38 -8.03
N SER A 442 22.66 -23.73 -8.99
CA SER A 442 23.37 -23.20 -10.17
C SER A 442 23.10 -21.70 -10.30
N ALA A 443 24.15 -20.90 -10.05
CA ALA A 443 24.04 -19.47 -9.73
C ALA A 443 24.14 -18.51 -10.92
N ASP A 444 24.55 -18.95 -12.11
CA ASP A 444 25.10 -18.03 -13.12
C ASP A 444 24.42 -17.99 -14.49
N ASP A 445 23.25 -18.60 -14.66
CA ASP A 445 22.54 -18.48 -15.93
C ASP A 445 21.33 -17.54 -15.80
N ASP A 446 21.45 -16.35 -16.41
CA ASP A 446 20.34 -15.40 -16.65
C ASP A 446 19.34 -15.95 -17.70
N SER A 447 19.55 -17.20 -18.15
CA SER A 447 18.52 -17.94 -18.86
C SER A 447 17.27 -18.05 -17.98
N ASP A 448 16.13 -17.77 -18.60
CA ASP A 448 14.81 -17.62 -18.01
C ASP A 448 14.24 -18.93 -17.39
N ARG A 449 15.12 -19.90 -17.05
CA ARG A 449 14.82 -21.28 -16.66
C ARG A 449 14.19 -21.34 -15.26
N ASP A 450 12.91 -21.73 -15.29
CA ASP A 450 12.16 -22.43 -14.25
C ASP A 450 12.18 -21.84 -12.84
N ASP A 451 11.91 -20.54 -12.72
CA ASP A 451 11.50 -19.96 -11.45
C ASP A 451 9.98 -20.14 -11.27
N HIS A 452 9.61 -20.93 -10.26
CA HIS A 452 8.23 -21.17 -9.87
C HIS A 452 7.66 -19.90 -9.24
N GLY A 453 6.92 -19.12 -10.03
CA GLY A 453 6.26 -17.91 -9.54
C GLY A 453 5.69 -17.04 -10.65
N MET A 454 4.91 -16.02 -10.27
CA MET A 454 4.46 -15.00 -11.20
C MET A 454 5.66 -14.17 -11.66
N LYS A 455 5.93 -14.05 -12.96
CA LYS A 455 6.98 -13.16 -13.49
C LYS A 455 6.33 -11.85 -13.96
N PRO A 456 6.48 -10.73 -13.20
CA PRO A 456 5.90 -9.46 -13.61
C PRO A 456 6.79 -8.81 -14.67
N ARG A 457 6.13 -8.25 -15.69
CA ARG A 457 6.78 -7.50 -16.78
C ARG A 457 5.96 -6.26 -17.08
N LEU A 458 6.64 -5.16 -17.36
CA LEU A 458 6.04 -3.90 -17.78
C LEU A 458 6.56 -3.52 -19.15
N THR A 459 5.67 -3.16 -20.07
CA THR A 459 6.00 -2.42 -21.29
C THR A 459 5.33 -1.07 -21.26
N LEU A 460 6.11 -0.02 -21.49
CA LEU A 460 5.62 1.32 -21.77
C LEU A 460 5.67 1.50 -23.29
N ALA A 461 4.52 1.67 -23.93
CA ALA A 461 4.40 1.94 -25.35
C ALA A 461 4.04 3.41 -25.55
N PHE A 462 4.87 4.16 -26.26
CA PHE A 462 4.75 5.60 -26.46
C PHE A 462 3.99 5.91 -27.76
N GLU A 463 3.50 7.14 -27.90
CA GLU A 463 2.73 7.59 -29.07
C GLU A 463 3.53 7.51 -30.38
N ASP A 464 4.84 7.70 -30.32
CA ASP A 464 5.78 7.59 -31.45
C ASP A 464 6.08 6.14 -31.86
N GLY A 465 5.37 5.15 -31.29
CA GLY A 465 5.57 3.73 -31.55
C GLY A 465 6.79 3.15 -30.84
N ALA A 466 7.63 3.96 -30.21
CA ALA A 466 8.74 3.45 -29.43
C ALA A 466 8.21 2.75 -28.16
N ARG A 467 9.01 1.84 -27.61
CA ARG A 467 8.65 1.14 -26.37
C ARG A 467 9.85 0.80 -25.51
N ILE A 468 9.59 0.69 -24.21
CA ILE A 468 10.52 0.20 -23.21
C ILE A 468 9.89 -1.00 -22.53
N THR A 469 10.64 -2.09 -22.41
CA THR A 469 10.15 -3.31 -21.78
C THR A 469 11.07 -3.74 -20.65
N VAL A 470 10.53 -3.78 -19.43
CA VAL A 470 11.29 -3.96 -18.19
C VAL A 470 10.77 -5.17 -17.42
N SER A 471 11.68 -6.02 -16.96
CA SER A 471 11.34 -7.11 -16.04
C SER A 471 11.51 -6.67 -14.59
N GLY A 472 10.65 -7.18 -13.69
CA GLY A 472 10.71 -6.81 -12.28
C GLY A 472 12.07 -7.08 -11.65
N ARG A 473 12.65 -8.25 -11.94
CA ARG A 473 13.97 -8.65 -11.43
C ARG A 473 15.08 -7.67 -11.85
N ARG A 474 15.08 -7.23 -13.11
CA ARG A 474 16.12 -6.32 -13.62
C ARG A 474 16.04 -4.94 -13.00
N LEU A 475 14.85 -4.33 -12.97
CA LEU A 475 14.68 -3.00 -12.41
C LEU A 475 14.95 -2.99 -10.90
N VAL A 476 14.36 -3.92 -10.15
CA VAL A 476 14.54 -4.02 -8.70
C VAL A 476 15.99 -4.31 -8.34
N ARG A 477 16.69 -5.18 -9.09
CA ARG A 477 18.12 -5.45 -8.90
C ARG A 477 18.95 -4.17 -9.08
N ARG A 478 18.76 -3.45 -10.19
CA ARG A 478 19.48 -2.19 -10.45
C ARG A 478 19.25 -1.15 -9.36
N MET A 479 18.01 -1.03 -8.89
CA MET A 479 17.65 -0.10 -7.82
C MET A 479 18.27 -0.53 -6.48
N ALA A 480 18.28 -1.84 -6.18
CA ALA A 480 18.94 -2.38 -5.00
C ALA A 480 20.46 -2.17 -5.01
N GLU A 481 21.11 -2.35 -6.16
CA GLU A 481 22.54 -2.06 -6.37
C GLU A 481 22.88 -0.58 -6.11
N ARG A 482 21.92 0.32 -6.35
CA ARG A 482 22.01 1.76 -6.02
C ARG A 482 21.57 2.09 -4.60
N HIS A 483 21.27 1.09 -3.77
CA HIS A 483 20.69 1.24 -2.43
C HIS A 483 19.33 1.97 -2.38
N GLN A 484 18.56 1.92 -3.47
CA GLN A 484 17.26 2.57 -3.63
C GLN A 484 16.11 1.58 -3.36
N ALA A 485 15.97 1.14 -2.10
CA ALA A 485 14.95 0.16 -1.72
C ALA A 485 13.49 0.68 -1.86
N ALA A 486 13.31 2.00 -1.77
CA ALA A 486 12.03 2.69 -1.95
C ALA A 486 12.27 3.93 -2.84
N PRO A 487 12.42 3.75 -4.16
CA PRO A 487 12.88 4.83 -5.02
C PRO A 487 11.90 6.00 -5.07
N CYS A 488 12.43 7.20 -5.29
CA CYS A 488 11.63 8.38 -5.57
C CYS A 488 11.08 8.41 -6.99
N GLU A 489 10.13 9.31 -7.29
CA GLU A 489 9.60 9.49 -8.65
C GLU A 489 10.74 9.71 -9.67
N PHE A 490 11.71 10.55 -9.30
CA PHE A 490 12.89 10.84 -10.14
C PHE A 490 13.74 9.59 -10.40
N GLN A 491 14.05 8.81 -9.35
CA GLN A 491 14.85 7.58 -9.48
C GLN A 491 14.15 6.54 -10.36
N VAL A 492 12.81 6.42 -10.26
CA VAL A 492 12.04 5.53 -11.13
C VAL A 492 12.10 6.01 -12.58
N ILE A 493 11.90 7.31 -12.84
CA ILE A 493 12.01 7.86 -14.19
C ILE A 493 13.42 7.66 -14.76
N GLU A 494 14.46 7.97 -13.99
CA GLU A 494 15.86 7.80 -14.41
C GLU A 494 16.14 6.34 -14.76
N ALA A 495 15.67 5.41 -13.93
CA ALA A 495 15.85 3.98 -14.17
C ALA A 495 15.07 3.48 -15.40
N LEU A 496 13.89 4.04 -15.69
CA LEU A 496 13.11 3.77 -16.91
C LEU A 496 13.78 4.38 -18.14
N ALA A 497 14.26 5.62 -18.07
CA ALA A 497 14.93 6.31 -19.16
C ALA A 497 16.27 5.65 -19.55
N ALA A 498 16.90 4.95 -18.61
CA ALA A 498 18.11 4.16 -18.86
C ALA A 498 17.84 2.80 -19.54
N GLU A 499 16.57 2.40 -19.72
CA GLU A 499 16.24 1.17 -20.44
C GLU A 499 16.31 1.38 -21.96
N PRO A 500 16.74 0.34 -22.71
CA PRO A 500 16.89 0.45 -24.15
C PRO A 500 15.53 0.68 -24.80
N LEU A 501 15.45 1.79 -25.55
CA LEU A 501 14.29 2.11 -26.35
C LEU A 501 14.26 1.22 -27.60
N ILE A 502 13.16 0.53 -27.82
CA ILE A 502 12.93 -0.29 -29.01
C ILE A 502 12.00 0.50 -29.92
N ALA A 503 12.50 0.96 -31.06
CA ALA A 503 11.67 1.59 -32.07
C ALA A 503 10.70 0.58 -32.71
N ALA A 504 9.49 1.04 -33.01
CA ALA A 504 8.54 0.36 -33.89
C ALA A 504 7.95 1.43 -34.84
N ALA A 505 7.41 1.04 -35.99
CA ALA A 505 6.84 1.98 -36.94
C ALA A 505 5.53 2.61 -36.41
N SER A 506 4.86 1.95 -35.46
CA SER A 506 3.63 2.43 -34.84
C SER A 506 3.40 1.81 -33.46
N VAL A 507 2.46 2.39 -32.69
CA VAL A 507 2.01 1.82 -31.41
C VAL A 507 1.37 0.44 -31.60
N ASP A 508 0.70 0.24 -32.74
CA ASP A 508 0.04 -1.01 -33.11
C ASP A 508 1.07 -2.13 -33.28
N GLU A 509 2.17 -1.84 -33.99
CA GLU A 509 3.29 -2.75 -34.16
C GLU A 509 3.98 -3.03 -32.81
N ALA A 510 4.16 -1.99 -31.99
CA ALA A 510 4.74 -2.12 -30.65
C ALA A 510 3.91 -3.06 -29.77
N LEU A 511 2.59 -2.92 -29.79
CA LEU A 511 1.65 -3.77 -29.04
C LEU A 511 1.62 -5.19 -29.61
N GLY A 512 1.53 -5.34 -30.93
CA GLY A 512 1.46 -6.64 -31.61
C GLY A 512 2.71 -7.46 -31.44
N SER A 513 3.87 -6.81 -31.47
CA SER A 513 5.13 -7.48 -31.20
C SER A 513 5.26 -7.92 -29.74
N GLU A 514 4.67 -7.23 -28.76
CA GLU A 514 4.66 -7.72 -27.36
C GLU A 514 3.66 -8.88 -27.17
N ILE A 515 2.44 -8.78 -27.73
CA ILE A 515 1.43 -9.85 -27.60
C ILE A 515 1.93 -11.14 -28.27
N SER A 516 2.52 -11.03 -29.47
CA SER A 516 3.03 -12.17 -30.24
C SER A 516 4.17 -12.92 -29.56
N ARG A 517 4.87 -12.33 -28.58
CA ARG A 517 5.90 -13.02 -27.78
C ARG A 517 5.33 -14.16 -26.94
N TYR A 518 4.02 -14.16 -26.71
CA TYR A 518 3.35 -15.11 -25.83
C TYR A 518 2.38 -15.96 -26.64
N LYS A 519 2.88 -17.11 -27.13
CA LYS A 519 2.02 -18.13 -27.75
C LYS A 519 0.90 -18.49 -26.77
N ARG A 520 -0.36 -18.36 -27.20
CA ARG A 520 -1.56 -18.60 -26.38
C ARG A 520 -1.73 -17.63 -25.20
N ALA A 521 -1.31 -16.38 -25.35
CA ALA A 521 -1.66 -15.36 -24.38
C ALA A 521 -3.17 -15.17 -24.28
N ARG A 522 -3.60 -14.76 -23.09
CA ARG A 522 -4.88 -14.11 -22.88
C ARG A 522 -4.63 -12.61 -22.76
N VAL A 523 -5.21 -11.83 -23.67
CA VAL A 523 -5.09 -10.38 -23.70
C VAL A 523 -6.29 -9.78 -23.00
N LEU A 524 -6.05 -9.15 -21.87
CA LEU A 524 -7.04 -8.44 -21.08
C LEU A 524 -6.87 -6.94 -21.31
N TRP A 525 -7.78 -6.32 -22.04
CA TRP A 525 -7.80 -4.86 -22.10
C TRP A 525 -8.55 -4.30 -20.89
N MET A 526 -7.94 -3.31 -20.26
CA MET A 526 -8.46 -2.61 -19.11
C MET A 526 -8.41 -1.11 -19.37
N GLY A 527 -9.58 -0.54 -19.64
CA GLY A 527 -9.70 0.89 -19.88
C GLY A 527 -10.85 1.52 -19.13
N LEU A 528 -10.91 2.84 -19.29
CA LEU A 528 -11.98 3.67 -18.78
C LEU A 528 -12.93 3.99 -19.92
N GLY A 529 -14.06 3.30 -19.93
CA GLY A 529 -15.22 3.75 -20.71
C GLY A 529 -16.23 4.35 -19.75
N GLU A 530 -16.85 5.47 -20.13
CA GLU A 530 -18.20 5.84 -19.66
C GLU A 530 -19.26 5.06 -20.46
N HIS A 531 -18.94 4.71 -21.72
CA HIS A 531 -19.87 4.18 -22.73
C HIS A 531 -19.57 2.76 -23.23
N ASP A 532 -18.59 2.05 -22.67
CA ASP A 532 -18.19 0.74 -23.19
C ASP A 532 -18.91 -0.44 -22.50
N GLU A 533 -19.30 -1.44 -23.31
CA GLU A 533 -19.98 -2.71 -22.97
C GLU A 533 -19.12 -3.72 -22.15
N GLY A 534 -18.15 -3.25 -21.35
CA GLY A 534 -17.24 -4.12 -20.61
C GLY A 534 -17.80 -4.60 -19.26
N THR A 535 -17.58 -5.88 -18.93
CA THR A 535 -17.90 -6.42 -17.60
C THR A 535 -17.04 -5.74 -16.53
N ALA A 536 -17.67 -5.27 -15.45
CA ALA A 536 -16.94 -4.69 -14.33
C ALA A 536 -15.96 -5.73 -13.75
N LEU A 537 -14.69 -5.34 -13.57
CA LEU A 537 -13.63 -6.23 -13.10
C LEU A 537 -14.02 -6.97 -11.82
N HIS A 538 -14.71 -6.28 -10.90
CA HIS A 538 -15.18 -6.88 -9.66
C HIS A 538 -16.29 -7.92 -9.87
N ALA A 539 -17.24 -7.66 -10.79
CA ALA A 539 -18.33 -8.59 -11.10
C ALA A 539 -17.81 -9.94 -11.63
N LEU A 540 -16.69 -9.92 -12.38
CA LEU A 540 -16.04 -11.14 -12.86
C LEU A 540 -15.54 -12.03 -11.72
N VAL A 541 -15.12 -11.44 -10.60
CA VAL A 541 -14.68 -12.23 -9.43
C VAL A 541 -15.86 -12.90 -8.73
N ASP A 542 -17.01 -12.23 -8.69
CA ASP A 542 -18.19 -12.81 -8.04
C ASP A 542 -18.67 -14.04 -8.81
N GLN A 543 -18.48 -14.03 -10.15
CA GLN A 543 -18.76 -15.16 -11.04
C GLN A 543 -17.66 -16.24 -11.01
N ALA A 544 -16.42 -15.88 -10.66
CA ALA A 544 -15.30 -16.79 -10.53
C ALA A 544 -15.43 -17.66 -9.27
N CYS A 545 -16.24 -18.71 -9.34
CA CYS A 545 -16.22 -19.77 -8.34
C CYS A 545 -14.88 -20.54 -8.47
N PRO A 546 -14.18 -20.88 -7.37
CA PRO A 546 -13.08 -21.82 -7.41
C PRO A 546 -13.66 -23.22 -7.72
N SER A 547 -13.97 -23.50 -8.99
CA SER A 547 -14.30 -24.84 -9.41
C SER A 547 -13.02 -25.67 -9.41
N THR A 548 -13.14 -26.93 -9.03
CA THR A 548 -12.05 -27.92 -8.97
C THR A 548 -11.62 -28.43 -10.34
N ALA A 549 -12.16 -27.89 -11.43
CA ALA A 549 -11.83 -28.34 -12.78
C ALA A 549 -10.36 -27.97 -13.10
N GLU A 550 -9.56 -28.98 -13.46
CA GLU A 550 -8.20 -28.81 -13.99
C GLU A 550 -8.26 -28.07 -15.34
N THR A 551 -8.42 -26.74 -15.31
CA THR A 551 -8.36 -25.92 -16.52
C THR A 551 -6.92 -25.87 -17.03
N ARG A 552 -6.77 -25.95 -18.36
CA ARG A 552 -5.48 -25.78 -19.04
C ARG A 552 -4.95 -24.38 -18.73
N LYS A 553 -4.03 -24.30 -17.77
CA LYS A 553 -3.46 -23.03 -17.27
C LYS A 553 -2.83 -22.25 -18.43
N PRO A 554 -3.32 -21.03 -18.75
CA PRO A 554 -2.59 -20.15 -19.65
C PRO A 554 -1.22 -19.83 -19.05
N ALA A 555 -0.18 -19.87 -19.87
CA ALA A 555 1.17 -19.58 -19.42
C ALA A 555 1.38 -18.07 -19.17
N SER A 556 0.58 -17.22 -19.83
CA SER A 556 0.77 -15.77 -19.85
C SER A 556 -0.55 -15.02 -19.99
N VAL A 557 -0.64 -13.90 -19.28
CA VAL A 557 -1.71 -12.91 -19.40
C VAL A 557 -1.07 -11.56 -19.70
N VAL A 558 -1.55 -10.92 -20.77
CA VAL A 558 -1.12 -9.58 -21.17
C VAL A 558 -2.26 -8.62 -20.83
N VAL A 559 -2.00 -7.73 -19.88
CA VAL A 559 -2.94 -6.68 -19.47
C VAL A 559 -2.59 -5.43 -20.26
N VAL A 560 -3.50 -4.93 -21.09
CA VAL A 560 -3.31 -3.72 -21.87
C VAL A 560 -4.09 -2.58 -21.22
N THR A 561 -3.41 -1.47 -20.97
CA THR A 561 -4.02 -0.26 -20.38
C THR A 561 -3.72 0.96 -21.22
N GLY A 562 -4.69 1.87 -21.33
CA GLY A 562 -4.64 2.99 -22.27
C GLY A 562 -5.04 2.58 -23.70
N GLY A 563 -5.09 3.58 -24.60
CA GLY A 563 -5.53 3.39 -25.98
C GLY A 563 -7.00 3.01 -26.12
N THR A 564 -7.39 2.61 -27.34
CA THR A 564 -8.76 2.14 -27.63
C THR A 564 -8.85 0.61 -27.50
N PRO A 565 -10.00 0.06 -27.05
CA PRO A 565 -10.18 -1.38 -26.94
C PRO A 565 -10.11 -2.06 -28.32
N HIS A 566 -10.55 -1.38 -29.38
CA HIS A 566 -10.48 -1.87 -30.76
C HIS A 566 -9.05 -2.17 -31.20
N LEU A 567 -8.09 -1.32 -30.83
CA LEU A 567 -6.69 -1.55 -31.16
C LEU A 567 -6.18 -2.82 -30.48
N ALA A 568 -6.39 -2.95 -29.17
CA ALA A 568 -5.94 -4.12 -28.42
C ALA A 568 -6.61 -5.41 -28.90
N ARG A 569 -7.89 -5.35 -29.28
CA ARG A 569 -8.65 -6.48 -29.85
C ARG A 569 -8.06 -6.93 -31.18
N ARG A 570 -7.92 -6.01 -32.14
CA ARG A 570 -7.37 -6.32 -33.47
C ARG A 570 -5.99 -6.97 -33.35
N VAL A 571 -5.14 -6.39 -32.53
CA VAL A 571 -3.77 -6.90 -32.31
C VAL A 571 -3.77 -8.28 -31.64
N ALA A 572 -4.68 -8.52 -30.69
CA ALA A 572 -4.84 -9.85 -30.08
C ALA A 572 -5.28 -10.90 -31.10
N GLU A 573 -6.27 -10.56 -31.95
CA GLU A 573 -6.78 -11.44 -33.00
C GLU A 573 -5.72 -11.78 -34.05
N GLU A 574 -4.95 -10.78 -34.53
CA GLU A 574 -3.82 -10.98 -35.44
C GLU A 574 -2.73 -11.87 -34.83
N GLY A 575 -2.51 -11.78 -33.52
CA GLY A 575 -1.58 -12.62 -32.77
C GLY A 575 -2.12 -14.01 -32.38
N GLY A 576 -3.37 -14.34 -32.73
CA GLY A 576 -4.03 -15.58 -32.33
C GLY A 576 -4.21 -15.71 -30.81
N ALA A 577 -4.32 -14.59 -30.10
CA ALA A 577 -4.54 -14.53 -28.67
C ALA A 577 -6.03 -14.34 -28.37
N ALA A 578 -6.51 -14.95 -27.28
CA ALA A 578 -7.86 -14.68 -26.82
C ALA A 578 -7.91 -13.23 -26.29
N PHE A 579 -8.98 -12.51 -26.56
CA PHE A 579 -9.18 -11.13 -26.12
C PHE A 579 -10.35 -11.05 -25.14
N ALA A 580 -10.21 -10.29 -24.07
CA ALA A 580 -11.33 -9.92 -23.22
C ALA A 580 -11.20 -8.47 -22.76
N GLN A 581 -12.35 -7.86 -22.51
CA GLN A 581 -12.47 -6.49 -22.05
C GLN A 581 -13.00 -6.48 -20.62
N ALA A 582 -12.26 -5.86 -19.71
CA ALA A 582 -12.73 -5.60 -18.35
C ALA A 582 -12.77 -4.11 -18.09
N ARG A 583 -13.86 -3.65 -17.48
CA ARG A 583 -14.05 -2.25 -17.09
C ARG A 583 -13.67 -2.09 -15.63
N ILE A 584 -12.88 -1.05 -15.33
CA ILE A 584 -12.72 -0.59 -13.95
C ILE A 584 -13.69 0.56 -13.77
N THR A 585 -14.84 0.28 -13.15
CA THR A 585 -15.82 1.30 -12.81
C THR A 585 -15.27 2.19 -11.68
N HIS A 586 -15.56 3.49 -11.72
CA HIS A 586 -15.26 4.48 -10.67
C HIS A 586 -13.79 4.92 -10.50
N VAL A 587 -12.97 4.87 -11.55
CA VAL A 587 -11.55 5.27 -11.45
C VAL A 587 -11.16 6.33 -12.49
N GLY A 588 -10.46 7.38 -12.07
CA GLY A 588 -9.85 8.37 -12.97
C GLY A 588 -8.61 7.85 -13.70
N TRP A 589 -8.43 8.28 -14.97
CA TRP A 589 -7.44 7.77 -15.95
C TRP A 589 -6.01 7.61 -15.43
N LYS A 590 -5.57 8.50 -14.54
CA LYS A 590 -4.14 8.61 -14.18
C LYS A 590 -3.64 7.51 -13.25
N CYS A 591 -4.52 6.71 -12.65
CA CYS A 591 -4.13 5.73 -11.64
C CYS A 591 -4.71 4.31 -11.89
N VAL A 592 -5.56 4.14 -12.91
CA VAL A 592 -6.15 2.84 -13.31
C VAL A 592 -5.11 1.74 -13.47
N PRO A 593 -3.96 1.96 -14.15
CA PRO A 593 -3.15 0.85 -14.63
C PRO A 593 -2.55 -0.04 -13.54
N GLY A 594 -2.20 0.51 -12.37
CA GLY A 594 -1.72 -0.35 -11.30
C GLY A 594 -2.54 -0.42 -10.02
N ALA A 595 -3.67 0.28 -9.91
CA ALA A 595 -4.75 -0.27 -9.10
C ALA A 595 -5.24 -1.60 -9.70
N ALA A 596 -5.48 -1.62 -11.02
CA ALA A 596 -5.77 -2.83 -11.79
C ALA A 596 -4.73 -3.92 -11.54
N TYR A 597 -3.46 -3.58 -11.76
CA TYR A 597 -2.37 -4.53 -11.62
C TYR A 597 -2.22 -5.01 -10.18
N ALA A 598 -2.32 -4.14 -9.18
CA ALA A 598 -2.25 -4.53 -7.77
C ALA A 598 -3.34 -5.55 -7.42
N VAL A 599 -4.57 -5.32 -7.87
CA VAL A 599 -5.70 -6.24 -7.69
C VAL A 599 -5.42 -7.58 -8.38
N LEU A 600 -4.97 -7.57 -9.64
CA LEU A 600 -4.63 -8.80 -10.37
C LEU A 600 -3.48 -9.58 -9.70
N GLN A 601 -2.46 -8.89 -9.20
CA GLN A 601 -1.38 -9.51 -8.47
C GLN A 601 -1.87 -10.16 -7.18
N GLN A 602 -2.71 -9.47 -6.42
CA GLN A 602 -3.29 -10.02 -5.20
C GLN A 602 -4.20 -11.21 -5.48
N TRP A 603 -5.00 -11.17 -6.55
CA TRP A 603 -5.78 -12.33 -7.00
C TRP A 603 -4.88 -13.50 -7.37
N HIS A 604 -3.74 -13.24 -7.98
CA HIS A 604 -2.78 -14.29 -8.28
C HIS A 604 -2.25 -14.92 -6.99
N CYS A 605 -1.84 -14.10 -6.02
CA CYS A 605 -1.38 -14.56 -4.70
C CYS A 605 -2.47 -15.35 -3.95
N GLY A 606 -3.73 -14.93 -4.05
CA GLY A 606 -4.90 -15.64 -3.52
C GLY A 606 -5.38 -16.82 -4.36
N ARG A 607 -4.68 -17.19 -5.45
CA ARG A 607 -5.05 -18.27 -6.39
C ARG A 607 -6.43 -18.09 -7.06
N ARG A 608 -6.95 -16.85 -7.13
CA ARG A 608 -8.24 -16.48 -7.74
C ARG A 608 -8.13 -15.97 -9.17
N LEU A 609 -6.95 -15.50 -9.57
CA LEU A 609 -6.78 -14.87 -10.88
C LEU A 609 -7.09 -15.81 -12.05
N LEU A 610 -6.58 -17.05 -12.02
CA LEU A 610 -6.79 -17.99 -13.13
C LEU A 610 -8.27 -18.37 -13.30
N PRO A 611 -9.02 -18.77 -12.24
CA PRO A 611 -10.46 -18.97 -12.36
C PRO A 611 -11.22 -17.74 -12.90
N ALA A 612 -10.87 -16.54 -12.44
CA ALA A 612 -11.52 -15.31 -12.91
C ALA A 612 -11.27 -15.05 -14.40
N LEU A 613 -10.06 -15.33 -14.87
CA LEU A 613 -9.74 -15.26 -16.28
C LEU A 613 -10.42 -16.38 -17.06
N ASP A 614 -10.57 -17.59 -16.53
CA ASP A 614 -11.30 -18.65 -17.23
C ASP A 614 -12.76 -18.23 -17.48
N VAL A 615 -13.45 -17.67 -16.48
CA VAL A 615 -14.80 -17.14 -16.65
C VAL A 615 -14.84 -16.03 -17.70
N LEU A 616 -13.97 -15.04 -17.56
CA LEU A 616 -13.93 -13.89 -18.45
C LEU A 616 -13.67 -14.26 -19.92
N PHE A 617 -12.79 -15.23 -20.17
CA PHE A 617 -12.44 -15.67 -21.52
C PHE A 617 -13.33 -16.79 -22.05
N SER A 618 -14.24 -17.34 -21.24
CA SER A 618 -15.27 -18.28 -21.72
C SER A 618 -16.54 -17.57 -22.21
N SER A 619 -16.73 -16.30 -21.82
CA SER A 619 -17.84 -15.46 -22.30
C SER A 619 -17.56 -14.76 -23.63
N VAL A 620 -16.32 -14.84 -24.13
CA VAL A 620 -15.88 -14.30 -25.43
C VAL A 620 -15.65 -15.48 -26.37
#